data_AF-Q9YGR4-F1
#
_entry.id   AF-Q9YGR4-F1
#
_cell.length_a   1.000
_cell.length_b   1.000
_cell.length_c   1.000
_cell.angle_alpha   90.00
_cell.angle_beta   90.00
_cell.angle_gamma   90.00
#
_symmetry.space_group_name_H-M   'P 1'
#
loop_
_entity.id
_entity.type
_entity.pdbx_description
1 polymer ?
#
loop_
_entity_poly.entity_id
_entity_poly.type
_entity_poly.pdbx_seq_one_letter_code
_entity_poly.pdbx_strand_id
1 'polypeptide(L)' 'ESSVYQVYVQAKDLGPNAVPAHCKVLVPVLDA' A
#
# COMPACT_ATOMS: atom_id res chain seq x y z
N GLU A 1 20.15 3.67 8.81
CA GLU A 1 19.17 2.84 8.08
C GLU A 1 17.77 3.28 8.51
N SER A 2 16.83 3.53 7.60
CA SER A 2 15.48 3.97 7.98
C SER A 2 14.66 2.74 8.37
N SER A 3 14.19 2.68 9.62
CA SER A 3 13.44 1.55 10.17
C SER A 3 11.96 1.56 9.78
N VAL A 4 11.54 2.38 8.80
CA VAL A 4 10.14 2.47 8.37
C VAL A 4 10.03 2.42 6.85
N TYR A 5 9.34 1.41 6.34
CA TYR A 5 9.05 1.25 4.92
C TYR A 5 7.66 1.76 4.58
N GLN A 6 7.50 2.32 3.37
CA GLN A 6 6.23 2.80 2.85
C GLN A 6 5.81 1.94 1.66
N VAL A 7 4.62 1.35 1.72
CA VAL A 7 4.05 0.53 0.64
C VAL A 7 2.81 1.23 0.09
N TYR A 8 2.80 1.50 -1.22
CA TYR A 8 1.67 2.06 -1.94
C TYR A 8 0.89 0.92 -2.60
N VAL A 9 -0.32 0.66 -2.10
CA VAL A 9 -1.19 -0.39 -2.62
C VAL A 9 -2.25 0.25 -3.49
N GLN A 10 -2.45 -0.29 -4.69
CA GLN A 10 -3.53 0.07 -5.59
C GLN A 10 -4.36 -1.17 -5.86
N ALA A 11 -5.68 -1.00 -5.78
CA ALA A 11 -6.64 -2.04 -6.13
C ALA A 11 -7.61 -1.48 -7.18
N LYS A 12 -8.03 -2.34 -8.09
CA LYS A 12 -9.03 -2.02 -9.10
C LYS A 12 -9.96 -3.23 -9.22
N ASP A 13 -11.26 -2.99 -9.19
CA ASP A 13 -12.26 -4.01 -9.46
C ASP A 13 -12.27 -4.40 -10.95
N LEU A 14 -12.88 -5.54 -11.27
CA LEU A 14 -12.92 -6.08 -12.64
C LEU A 14 -14.26 -5.79 -13.34
N GLY A 15 -15.01 -4.81 -12.84
CA GLY A 15 -16.29 -4.41 -13.42
C GLY A 15 -16.13 -3.57 -14.70
N PRO A 16 -17.20 -3.42 -15.50
CA PRO A 16 -17.18 -2.59 -16.70
C PRO A 16 -16.92 -1.10 -16.40
N ASN A 17 -17.27 -0.62 -15.21
CA ASN A 17 -16.94 0.72 -14.71
C ASN A 17 -15.99 0.61 -13.51
N ALA A 18 -14.77 0.15 -13.78
CA ALA A 18 -13.85 -0.18 -12.73
C ALA A 18 -13.35 1.05 -11.94
N VAL A 19 -13.52 1.03 -10.61
CA VAL A 19 -13.15 2.08 -9.68
C VAL A 19 -11.80 1.74 -9.02
N PRO A 20 -10.78 2.61 -9.14
CA PRO A 20 -9.52 2.43 -8.46
C PRO A 20 -9.60 2.87 -6.98
N ALA A 21 -9.03 2.05 -6.10
CA ALA A 21 -8.80 2.36 -4.69
C ALA A 21 -7.30 2.39 -4.39
N HIS A 22 -6.90 3.24 -3.44
CA HIS A 22 -5.50 3.34 -3.01
C HIS A 22 -5.40 3.28 -1.49
N CYS A 23 -4.30 2.69 -1.01
CA CYS A 23 -3.98 2.64 0.42
C CYS A 23 -2.47 2.84 0.60
N LYS A 24 -2.11 3.62 1.64
CA LYS A 24 -0.74 3.82 2.06
C LYS A 24 -0.49 3.05 3.34
N VAL A 25 0.41 2.06 3.27
CA VAL A 25 0.78 1.23 4.41
C VAL A 25 2.16 1.66 4.91
N LEU A 26 2.27 1.89 6.22
CA LEU A 26 3.54 2.17 6.90
C LEU A 26 3.97 0.92 7.65
N VAL A 27 5.18 0.42 7.38
CA VAL A 27 5.73 -0.80 7.97
C VAL A 27 6.96 -0.44 8.80
N PRO A 28 6.83 -0.29 10.13
CA PRO A 28 7.97 -0.13 11.02
C PRO A 28 8.68 -1.47 11.24
N VAL A 29 9.99 -1.48 11.10
CA VAL A 29 10.88 -2.60 11.44
C VAL A 29 11.36 -2.40 12.87
N LEU A 30 11.08 -3.39 13.72
CA LEU A 30 11.32 -3.31 15.16
C LEU A 30 12.65 -3.93 15.57
N ASP A 31 13.15 -4.90 14.80
CA ASP A 31 14.42 -5.59 15.04
C ASP A 31 15.42 -5.20 13.94
N ALA A 32 16.58 -4.67 14.34
CA ALA A 32 17.64 -4.18 13.46
C ALA A 32 18.95 -4.93 13.69
#